data_AF-A0A0Q8F332-F1
#
_entry.id   AF-A0A0Q8F332-F1
#
_cell.length_a   1.000
_cell.length_b   1.000
_cell.length_c   1.000
_cell.angle_alpha   90.00
_cell.angle_beta   90.00
_cell.angle_gamma   90.00
#
_symmetry.space_group_name_H-M   'P 1'
#
loop_
_entity.id
_entity.type
_entity.pdbx_description
1 polymer ?
#
loop_
_entity_poly.entity_id
_entity_poly.type
_entity_poly.pdbx_seq_one_letter_code
_entity_poly.pdbx_strand_id
1 'polypeptide(L)'
;MNMFRTVFTVMRKELRDLSRDRRTLALALFLGPLLYPALMLGMGYLTENRIRTQVDKTLEIPMVGAEHAPNLVKFLATNGITAGKAPANLDTAIRTQEIDVALRISPDYAEDWRNGRPALVEIIRDSTRRDADIPTQRVNAALSAYSQQVGALRLLARGVDASVARPVNVGMQDLATPEAKQGMLLSVLLPYLLILTSFIGGAYLILDATAGERERQSLEPLLATPAPRSAVVSGKIAAACVIGLTTLLLTLLAFKFSAQFAGTLGRQLNVSFLSMGKMLLILLPMLFIGTSLLTYLAASAKSMKEAQSHMTWLMLLPMIPTFALMANPLKSQPWQFAVPFLAQNQLLLKVIRNEYIGPQTWGIYIAAAFGVAALLWYAAVRRYHQEKLAIAG
;
A
#
# COMPACT_ATOMS: atom_id res chain seq x y z
N MET A 1 35.11 -27.20 18.63
CA MET A 1 34.18 -27.13 17.48
C MET A 1 34.24 -25.74 16.87
N ASN A 2 34.43 -25.60 15.56
CA ASN A 2 34.38 -24.28 14.91
C ASN A 2 32.98 -23.67 15.08
N MET A 3 32.91 -22.41 15.54
CA MET A 3 31.66 -21.66 15.74
C MET A 3 30.71 -21.78 14.54
N PHE A 4 31.25 -21.67 13.33
CA PHE A 4 30.49 -21.78 12.08
C PHE A 4 29.83 -23.14 11.87
N ARG A 5 30.51 -24.24 12.22
CA ARG A 5 29.93 -25.60 12.15
C ARG A 5 28.77 -25.73 13.12
N THR A 6 28.90 -25.19 14.33
CA THR A 6 27.82 -25.21 15.33
C THR A 6 26.61 -24.40 14.86
N VAL A 7 26.82 -23.20 14.34
CA VAL A 7 25.75 -22.35 13.76
C VAL A 7 24.99 -23.11 12.67
N PHE A 8 25.72 -23.73 11.74
CA PHE A 8 25.12 -24.48 10.64
C PHE A 8 24.36 -25.72 11.10
N THR A 9 24.90 -26.46 12.09
CA THR A 9 24.21 -27.62 12.67
C THR A 9 22.90 -27.22 13.35
N VAL A 10 22.91 -26.15 14.15
CA VAL A 10 21.70 -25.63 14.80
C VAL A 10 20.71 -25.17 13.74
N MET A 11 21.16 -24.38 12.76
CA MET A 11 20.31 -23.92 11.65
C MET A 11 19.63 -25.09 10.93
N ARG A 12 20.39 -26.14 10.59
CA ARG A 12 19.85 -27.33 9.93
C ARG A 12 18.85 -28.09 10.81
N LYS A 13 19.08 -28.15 12.12
CA LYS A 13 18.14 -28.73 13.08
C LYS A 13 16.82 -27.96 13.07
N GLU A 14 16.85 -26.63 13.24
CA GLU A 14 15.62 -25.83 13.29
C GLU A 14 14.83 -25.88 11.98
N LEU A 15 15.52 -25.81 10.83
CA LEU A 15 14.87 -25.96 9.52
C LEU A 15 14.26 -27.36 9.33
N ARG A 16 14.93 -28.41 9.80
CA ARG A 16 14.42 -29.77 9.73
C ARG A 16 13.20 -29.95 10.63
N ASP A 17 13.22 -29.40 11.83
CA ASP A 17 12.09 -29.50 12.76
C ASP A 17 10.88 -28.73 12.25
N LEU A 18 11.07 -27.52 11.72
CA LEU A 18 9.98 -26.79 11.05
C LEU A 18 9.45 -27.53 9.82
N SER A 19 10.32 -28.18 9.04
CA SER A 19 9.90 -28.94 7.85
C SER A 19 9.04 -30.18 8.16
N ARG A 20 9.14 -30.69 9.40
CA ARG A 20 8.30 -31.81 9.87
C ARG A 20 6.89 -31.34 10.18
N ASP A 21 6.72 -30.10 10.65
CA ASP A 21 5.41 -29.47 10.79
C ASP A 21 4.93 -28.89 9.45
N ARG A 22 4.51 -29.80 8.55
CA ARG A 22 4.04 -29.45 7.20
C ARG A 22 2.87 -28.48 7.22
N ARG A 23 1.99 -28.55 8.22
CA ARG A 23 0.82 -27.68 8.31
C ARG A 23 1.27 -26.27 8.58
N THR A 24 2.14 -26.08 9.57
CA THR A 24 2.62 -24.74 9.90
C THR A 24 3.52 -24.19 8.80
N LEU A 25 4.40 -25.01 8.22
CA LEU A 25 5.22 -24.60 7.10
C LEU A 25 4.36 -24.18 5.89
N ALA A 26 3.28 -24.91 5.60
CA ALA A 26 2.36 -24.55 4.53
C ALA A 26 1.61 -23.24 4.83
N LEU A 27 1.12 -23.06 6.05
CA LEU A 27 0.44 -21.81 6.45
C LEU A 27 1.39 -20.61 6.40
N ALA A 28 2.63 -20.78 6.86
CA ALA A 28 3.63 -19.72 6.86
C ALA A 28 4.10 -19.34 5.45
N LEU A 29 4.34 -20.33 4.57
CA LEU A 29 4.88 -20.09 3.22
C LEU A 29 3.83 -19.82 2.15
N PHE A 30 2.61 -20.35 2.29
CA PHE A 30 1.56 -20.17 1.29
C PHE A 30 0.50 -19.18 1.73
N LEU A 31 -0.09 -19.33 2.91
CA LEU A 31 -1.25 -18.50 3.29
C LEU A 31 -0.86 -17.01 3.38
N GLY A 32 0.22 -16.67 4.09
CA GLY A 32 0.67 -15.27 4.20
C GLY A 32 1.01 -14.63 2.85
N PRO A 33 1.95 -15.20 2.08
CA PRO A 33 2.36 -14.67 0.78
C PRO A 33 1.27 -14.61 -0.29
N LEU A 34 0.31 -15.55 -0.32
CA LEU A 34 -0.75 -15.60 -1.34
C LEU A 34 -1.99 -14.80 -0.97
N LEU A 35 -2.28 -14.62 0.32
CA LEU A 35 -3.49 -13.89 0.76
C LEU A 35 -3.52 -12.47 0.21
N TYR A 36 -2.40 -11.73 0.31
CA TYR A 36 -2.38 -10.32 -0.11
C TYR A 36 -2.51 -10.12 -1.62
N PRO A 37 -1.77 -10.83 -2.48
CA PRO A 37 -1.99 -10.76 -3.91
C PRO A 37 -3.41 -11.19 -4.29
N ALA A 38 -3.98 -12.23 -3.67
CA ALA A 38 -5.36 -12.65 -3.90
C ALA A 38 -6.38 -11.56 -3.54
N LEU A 39 -6.23 -10.92 -2.38
CA LEU A 39 -7.08 -9.79 -1.98
C LEU A 39 -6.95 -8.61 -2.95
N MET A 40 -5.73 -8.32 -3.40
CA MET A 40 -5.47 -7.23 -4.34
C MET A 40 -6.08 -7.51 -5.71
N LEU A 41 -6.01 -8.75 -6.19
CA LEU A 41 -6.70 -9.20 -7.41
C LEU A 41 -8.21 -9.06 -7.27
N GLY A 42 -8.77 -9.51 -6.14
CA GLY A 42 -10.20 -9.41 -5.86
C GLY A 42 -10.68 -7.94 -5.85
N MET A 43 -9.97 -7.07 -5.13
CA MET A 43 -10.30 -5.64 -5.09
C MET A 43 -10.10 -4.96 -6.45
N GLY A 44 -9.04 -5.31 -7.19
CA GLY A 44 -8.77 -4.78 -8.52
C GLY A 44 -9.89 -5.15 -9.50
N TYR A 45 -10.32 -6.41 -9.51
CA TYR A 45 -11.44 -6.88 -10.32
C TYR A 45 -12.75 -6.16 -9.98
N LEU A 46 -13.07 -6.01 -8.69
CA LEU A 46 -14.25 -5.26 -8.26
C LEU A 46 -14.20 -3.79 -8.69
N THR A 47 -13.02 -3.16 -8.58
CA THR A 47 -12.82 -1.76 -8.96
C THR A 47 -12.92 -1.57 -10.48
N GLU A 48 -12.29 -2.43 -11.28
CA GLU A 48 -12.35 -2.37 -12.74
C GLU A 48 -13.79 -2.55 -13.23
N ASN A 49 -14.51 -3.52 -12.68
CA ASN A 49 -15.92 -3.72 -13.02
C ASN A 49 -16.79 -2.53 -12.64
N ARG A 50 -16.53 -1.89 -11.49
CA ARG A 50 -17.21 -0.65 -11.09
C ARG A 50 -16.92 0.50 -12.05
N ILE A 51 -15.65 0.70 -12.45
CA ILE A 51 -15.28 1.77 -13.39
C ILE A 51 -15.93 1.54 -14.75
N ARG A 52 -15.81 0.32 -15.32
CA ARG A 52 -16.45 -0.01 -16.60
C ARG A 52 -17.96 0.22 -16.57
N THR A 53 -18.63 -0.23 -15.51
CA THR A 53 -20.08 -0.03 -15.39
C THR A 53 -20.51 1.43 -15.21
N GLN A 54 -19.67 2.30 -14.64
CA GLN A 54 -19.99 3.71 -14.44
C GLN A 54 -19.54 4.63 -15.58
N VAL A 55 -18.50 4.27 -16.33
CA VAL A 55 -17.95 5.07 -17.43
C VAL A 55 -18.61 4.74 -18.76
N ASP A 56 -18.84 3.46 -19.06
CA ASP A 56 -19.39 3.03 -20.35
C ASP A 56 -20.92 3.20 -20.44
N LYS A 57 -21.60 3.46 -19.32
CA LYS A 57 -23.05 3.70 -19.29
C LYS A 57 -23.38 5.18 -19.40
N THR A 58 -24.49 5.43 -20.09
CA THR A 58 -25.20 6.72 -20.07
C THR A 58 -25.50 7.09 -18.62
N LEU A 59 -25.08 8.28 -18.21
CA LEU A 59 -25.27 8.75 -16.85
C LEU A 59 -26.65 9.41 -16.78
N GLU A 60 -27.64 8.69 -16.28
CA GLU A 60 -28.97 9.24 -16.03
C GLU A 60 -28.95 10.02 -14.71
N ILE A 61 -29.22 11.33 -14.80
CA ILE A 61 -29.18 12.23 -13.64
C ILE A 61 -30.55 12.86 -13.47
N PRO A 62 -31.16 12.76 -12.29
CA PRO A 62 -32.37 13.51 -11.95
C PRO A 62 -32.17 15.02 -12.15
N MET A 63 -32.94 15.61 -13.05
CA MET A 63 -32.86 17.05 -13.36
C MET A 63 -34.16 17.76 -12.97
N VAL A 64 -34.06 18.72 -12.06
CA VAL A 64 -35.18 19.64 -11.76
C VAL A 64 -35.09 20.85 -12.67
N GLY A 65 -36.21 21.20 -13.31
CA GLY A 65 -36.27 22.34 -14.23
C GLY A 65 -35.63 22.07 -15.59
N ALA A 66 -35.55 20.80 -16.02
CA ALA A 66 -35.00 20.42 -17.34
C ALA A 66 -35.65 21.18 -18.51
N GLU A 67 -36.94 21.50 -18.37
CA GLU A 67 -37.73 22.29 -19.31
C GLU A 67 -37.31 23.76 -19.42
N HIS A 68 -36.66 24.33 -18.41
CA HIS A 68 -36.16 25.71 -18.46
C HIS A 68 -34.93 25.86 -19.38
N ALA A 69 -34.22 24.76 -19.66
CA ALA A 69 -32.95 24.78 -20.39
C ALA A 69 -32.83 23.68 -21.46
N PRO A 70 -33.71 23.62 -22.47
CA PRO A 70 -33.73 22.54 -23.45
C PRO A 70 -32.42 22.40 -24.24
N ASN A 71 -31.72 23.51 -24.50
CA ASN A 71 -30.44 23.49 -25.20
C ASN A 71 -29.31 22.88 -24.34
N LEU A 72 -29.29 23.18 -23.04
CA LEU A 72 -28.35 22.60 -22.10
C LEU A 72 -28.60 21.10 -21.96
N VAL A 73 -29.85 20.68 -21.80
CA VAL A 73 -30.22 19.27 -21.68
C VAL A 73 -29.82 18.49 -22.94
N LYS A 74 -30.04 19.04 -24.13
CA LYS A 74 -29.56 18.42 -25.39
C LYS A 74 -28.04 18.30 -25.43
N PHE A 75 -27.30 19.32 -25.00
CA PHE A 75 -25.84 19.28 -24.94
C PHE A 75 -25.35 18.21 -23.95
N LEU A 76 -25.96 18.13 -22.76
CA LEU A 76 -25.64 17.09 -21.78
C LEU A 76 -25.90 15.69 -22.36
N ALA A 77 -27.00 15.49 -23.08
CA ALA A 77 -27.31 14.22 -23.73
C ALA A 77 -26.26 13.81 -24.78
N THR A 78 -25.73 14.76 -25.57
CA THR A 78 -24.61 14.47 -26.50
C THR A 78 -23.32 14.05 -25.81
N ASN A 79 -23.15 14.39 -24.52
CA ASN A 79 -22.04 13.97 -23.68
C ASN A 79 -22.36 12.73 -22.83
N GLY A 80 -23.43 12.00 -23.17
CA GLY A 80 -23.86 10.79 -22.48
C GLY A 80 -24.45 11.03 -21.09
N ILE A 81 -24.96 12.23 -20.82
CA ILE A 81 -25.65 12.60 -19.57
C ILE A 81 -27.13 12.85 -19.90
N THR A 82 -28.01 11.93 -19.51
CA THR A 82 -29.45 12.01 -19.81
C THR A 82 -30.24 12.55 -18.62
N ALA A 83 -31.30 13.30 -18.92
CA ALA A 83 -32.23 13.78 -17.90
C ALA A 83 -33.09 12.63 -17.38
N GLY A 84 -32.89 12.26 -16.12
CA GLY A 84 -33.75 11.36 -15.37
C GLY A 84 -34.88 12.12 -14.67
N LYS A 85 -35.93 11.39 -14.29
CA LYS A 85 -37.08 11.97 -13.56
C LYS A 85 -36.64 12.43 -12.16
N ALA A 86 -36.83 13.71 -11.87
CA ALA A 86 -36.58 14.23 -10.53
C ALA A 86 -37.61 13.71 -9.51
N PRO A 87 -37.19 13.19 -8.34
CA PRO A 87 -38.09 12.87 -7.25
C PRO A 87 -38.70 14.15 -6.66
N ALA A 88 -39.85 14.03 -5.99
CA ALA A 88 -40.54 15.15 -5.37
C ALA A 88 -39.70 15.87 -4.29
N ASN A 89 -38.81 15.14 -3.61
CA ASN A 89 -37.87 15.70 -2.64
C ASN A 89 -36.44 15.22 -2.91
N LEU A 90 -35.68 16.03 -3.65
CA LEU A 90 -34.29 15.77 -4.00
C LEU A 90 -33.37 15.62 -2.78
N ASP A 91 -33.54 16.49 -1.79
CA ASP A 91 -32.67 16.52 -0.61
C ASP A 91 -32.81 15.24 0.21
N THR A 92 -34.05 14.73 0.33
CA THR A 92 -34.29 13.43 0.97
C THR A 92 -33.71 12.30 0.13
N ALA A 93 -33.93 12.26 -1.19
CA ALA A 93 -33.44 11.18 -2.05
C ALA A 93 -31.91 11.04 -2.07
N ILE A 94 -31.19 12.16 -1.99
CA ILE A 94 -29.72 12.15 -1.87
C ILE A 94 -29.30 11.69 -0.48
N ARG A 95 -29.99 12.13 0.57
CA ARG A 95 -29.72 11.68 1.96
C ARG A 95 -30.04 10.20 2.18
N THR A 96 -31.11 9.68 1.57
CA THR A 96 -31.51 8.26 1.62
C THR A 96 -30.73 7.38 0.65
N GLN A 97 -29.82 7.96 -0.14
CA GLN A 97 -28.90 7.25 -1.04
C GLN A 97 -29.62 6.57 -2.22
N GLU A 98 -30.80 7.05 -2.58
CA GLU A 98 -31.49 6.61 -3.78
C GLU A 98 -30.86 7.22 -5.04
N ILE A 99 -30.21 8.37 -4.90
CA ILE A 99 -29.60 9.15 -5.99
C ILE A 99 -28.25 9.69 -5.54
N ASP A 100 -27.21 9.50 -6.36
CA ASP A 100 -25.85 9.94 -6.03
C ASP A 100 -25.62 11.44 -6.32
N VAL A 101 -26.15 11.91 -7.45
CA VAL A 101 -26.01 13.31 -7.92
C VAL A 101 -27.31 13.75 -8.59
N ALA A 102 -27.69 15.01 -8.40
CA ALA A 102 -28.78 15.64 -9.11
C ALA A 102 -28.38 17.01 -9.65
N LEU A 103 -29.14 17.50 -10.63
CA LEU A 103 -28.93 18.81 -11.22
C LEU A 103 -30.19 19.65 -11.04
N ARG A 104 -30.03 20.87 -10.53
CA ARG A 104 -31.13 21.83 -10.35
C ARG A 104 -30.89 23.03 -11.26
N ILE A 105 -31.82 23.26 -12.17
CA ILE A 105 -31.80 24.40 -13.09
C ILE A 105 -32.74 25.46 -12.53
N SER A 106 -32.23 26.68 -12.36
CA SER A 106 -33.05 27.78 -11.85
C SER A 106 -34.24 28.07 -12.78
N PRO A 107 -35.44 28.39 -12.27
CA PRO A 107 -36.57 28.86 -13.07
C PRO A 107 -36.21 30.08 -13.95
N ASP A 108 -35.33 30.95 -13.44
CA ASP A 108 -34.89 32.18 -14.12
C ASP A 108 -33.86 31.91 -15.23
N TYR A 109 -33.44 30.65 -15.41
CA TYR A 109 -32.40 30.27 -16.37
C TYR A 109 -32.68 30.82 -17.77
N ALA A 110 -33.92 30.68 -18.26
CA ALA A 110 -34.27 31.07 -19.61
C ALA A 110 -34.21 32.59 -19.81
N GLU A 111 -34.55 33.37 -18.78
CA GLU A 111 -34.46 34.83 -18.80
C GLU A 111 -33.00 35.28 -18.76
N ASP A 112 -32.22 34.79 -17.79
CA ASP A 112 -30.81 35.11 -17.64
C ASP A 112 -30.01 34.74 -18.89
N TRP A 113 -30.32 33.57 -19.45
CA TRP A 113 -29.68 33.09 -20.67
C TRP A 113 -29.91 34.01 -21.87
N ARG A 114 -31.15 34.52 -22.04
CA ARG A 114 -31.51 35.43 -23.14
C ARG A 114 -30.89 36.81 -22.93
N ASN A 115 -30.85 37.29 -21.69
CA ASN A 115 -30.26 38.58 -21.33
C ASN A 115 -28.73 38.57 -21.32
N GLY A 116 -28.10 37.43 -21.61
CA GLY A 116 -26.64 37.29 -21.60
C GLY A 116 -26.03 37.25 -20.20
N ARG A 117 -26.85 37.12 -19.16
CA ARG A 117 -26.40 36.91 -17.77
C ARG A 117 -25.98 35.45 -17.55
N PRO A 118 -25.12 35.14 -16.57
CA PRO A 118 -24.85 33.77 -16.16
C PRO A 118 -26.12 33.14 -15.58
N ALA A 119 -26.59 32.04 -16.18
CA ALA A 119 -27.77 31.33 -15.72
C ALA A 119 -27.38 30.27 -14.68
N LEU A 120 -28.05 30.26 -13.53
CA LEU A 120 -27.71 29.39 -12.40
C LEU A 120 -28.09 27.93 -12.66
N VAL A 121 -27.11 27.03 -12.50
CA VAL A 121 -27.27 25.58 -12.49
C VAL A 121 -26.50 25.01 -11.30
N GLU A 122 -27.17 24.29 -10.43
CA GLU A 122 -26.60 23.73 -9.21
C GLU A 122 -26.40 22.21 -9.35
N ILE A 123 -25.23 21.73 -8.94
CA ILE A 123 -24.93 20.30 -8.79
C ILE A 123 -25.15 19.94 -7.33
N ILE A 124 -26.14 19.10 -7.05
CA ILE A 124 -26.47 18.67 -5.70
C ILE A 124 -25.87 17.29 -5.48
N ARG A 125 -25.04 17.17 -4.44
CA ARG A 125 -24.36 15.94 -4.05
C ARG A 125 -24.07 15.92 -2.56
N ASP A 126 -23.88 14.73 -2.01
CA ASP A 126 -23.26 14.54 -0.70
C ASP A 126 -21.75 14.30 -0.86
N SER A 127 -20.94 15.27 -0.43
CA SER A 127 -19.48 15.22 -0.53
C SER A 127 -18.82 14.12 0.31
N THR A 128 -19.54 13.50 1.24
CA THR A 128 -19.03 12.37 2.02
C THR A 128 -19.10 11.04 1.24
N ARG A 129 -19.73 11.05 0.07
CA ARG A 129 -20.05 9.85 -0.72
C ARG A 129 -19.13 9.73 -1.93
N ARG A 130 -18.34 8.66 -1.95
CA ARG A 130 -17.43 8.36 -3.07
C ARG A 130 -18.15 8.00 -4.37
N ASP A 131 -19.34 7.43 -4.28
CA ASP A 131 -20.11 7.04 -5.47
C ASP A 131 -20.58 8.26 -6.28
N ALA A 132 -20.69 9.44 -5.65
CA ALA A 132 -21.05 10.69 -6.31
C ALA A 132 -19.87 11.40 -7.00
N ASP A 133 -18.62 11.02 -6.74
CA ASP A 133 -17.44 11.73 -7.25
C ASP A 133 -17.31 11.66 -8.77
N ILE A 134 -17.41 10.46 -9.34
CA ILE A 134 -17.28 10.25 -10.80
C ILE A 134 -18.43 10.95 -11.55
N PRO A 135 -19.72 10.75 -11.18
CA PRO A 135 -20.84 11.49 -11.78
C PRO A 135 -20.67 13.01 -11.68
N THR A 136 -20.27 13.53 -10.51
CA THR A 136 -20.06 14.97 -10.32
C THR A 136 -18.99 15.51 -11.25
N GLN A 137 -17.85 14.82 -11.39
CA GLN A 137 -16.78 15.25 -12.28
C GLN A 137 -17.24 15.28 -13.75
N ARG A 138 -17.99 14.27 -14.20
CA ARG A 138 -18.57 14.23 -15.56
C ARG A 138 -19.52 15.40 -15.82
N VAL A 139 -20.44 15.67 -14.88
CA VAL A 139 -21.37 16.80 -14.99
C VAL A 139 -20.63 18.14 -15.01
N ASN A 140 -19.69 18.34 -14.09
CA ASN A 140 -18.95 19.60 -13.99
C ASN A 140 -18.11 19.86 -15.25
N ALA A 141 -17.48 18.82 -15.81
CA ALA A 141 -16.76 18.91 -17.08
C ALA A 141 -17.69 19.29 -18.25
N ALA A 142 -18.87 18.66 -18.34
CA ALA A 142 -19.85 18.97 -19.39
C ALA A 142 -20.43 20.39 -19.26
N LEU A 143 -20.80 20.82 -18.03
CA LEU A 143 -21.27 22.19 -17.78
C LEU A 143 -20.19 23.23 -18.10
N SER A 144 -18.94 22.96 -17.73
CA SER A 144 -17.81 23.83 -18.05
C SER A 144 -17.60 23.94 -19.57
N ALA A 145 -17.65 22.82 -20.29
CA ALA A 145 -17.54 22.81 -21.75
C ALA A 145 -18.68 23.59 -22.43
N TYR A 146 -19.91 23.44 -21.96
CA TYR A 146 -21.07 24.18 -22.47
C TYR A 146 -20.93 25.70 -22.22
N SER A 147 -20.59 26.08 -20.99
CA SER A 147 -20.36 27.49 -20.61
C SER A 147 -19.28 28.14 -21.47
N GLN A 148 -18.20 27.41 -21.70
CA GLN A 148 -17.09 27.80 -22.56
C GLN A 148 -17.49 28.00 -24.03
N GLN A 149 -18.25 27.06 -24.60
CA GLN A 149 -18.72 27.12 -25.98
C GLN A 149 -19.67 28.30 -26.20
N VAL A 150 -20.65 28.47 -25.34
CA VAL A 150 -21.63 29.56 -25.46
C VAL A 150 -20.98 30.90 -25.18
N GLY A 151 -20.10 30.99 -24.18
CA GLY A 151 -19.32 32.20 -23.90
C GLY A 151 -18.56 32.68 -25.13
N ALA A 152 -17.88 31.77 -25.83
CA ALA A 152 -17.17 32.08 -27.07
C ALA A 152 -18.13 32.58 -28.18
N LEU A 153 -19.26 31.90 -28.39
CA LEU A 153 -20.26 32.32 -29.38
C LEU A 153 -20.85 33.72 -29.07
N ARG A 154 -21.08 34.03 -27.78
CA ARG A 154 -21.59 35.32 -27.33
C ARG A 154 -20.59 36.46 -27.56
N LEU A 155 -19.29 36.20 -27.44
CA LEU A 155 -18.23 37.17 -27.72
C LEU A 155 -18.11 37.42 -29.22
N LEU A 156 -18.05 36.34 -30.01
CA LEU A 156 -17.97 36.41 -31.47
C LEU A 156 -19.16 37.16 -32.08
N ALA A 157 -20.39 36.90 -31.59
CA ALA A 157 -21.59 37.61 -32.03
C ALA A 157 -21.57 39.12 -31.73
N ARG A 158 -20.72 39.57 -30.80
CA ARG A 158 -20.51 40.98 -30.46
C ARG A 158 -19.25 41.57 -31.11
N GLY A 159 -18.62 40.85 -32.04
CA GLY A 159 -17.36 41.26 -32.68
C GLY A 159 -16.15 41.23 -31.75
N VAL A 160 -16.26 40.57 -30.59
CA VAL A 160 -15.16 40.42 -29.64
C VAL A 160 -14.50 39.07 -29.85
N ASP A 161 -13.18 39.06 -29.98
CA ASP A 161 -12.43 37.83 -30.07
C ASP A 161 -12.57 37.00 -28.77
N ALA A 162 -12.89 35.71 -28.91
CA ALA A 162 -13.13 34.84 -27.76
C ALA A 162 -11.89 34.61 -26.87
N SER A 163 -10.68 34.84 -27.40
CA SER A 163 -9.41 34.74 -26.65
C SER A 163 -9.29 35.79 -25.55
N VAL A 164 -10.01 36.92 -25.64
CA VAL A 164 -10.01 37.96 -24.60
C VAL A 164 -10.54 37.42 -23.27
N ALA A 165 -11.45 36.45 -23.29
CA ALA A 165 -11.96 35.79 -22.09
C ALA A 165 -11.06 34.66 -21.58
N ARG A 166 -10.00 34.31 -22.31
CA ARG A 166 -9.01 33.28 -21.94
C ARG A 166 -7.58 33.81 -22.15
N PRO A 167 -7.16 34.83 -21.39
CA PRO A 167 -5.85 35.44 -21.57
C PRO A 167 -4.68 34.49 -21.25
N VAL A 168 -4.94 33.40 -20.52
CA VAL A 168 -3.94 32.39 -20.17
C VAL A 168 -4.27 31.07 -20.83
N ASN A 169 -3.37 30.59 -21.70
CA ASN A 169 -3.44 29.25 -22.27
C ASN A 169 -2.61 28.29 -21.41
N VAL A 170 -3.27 27.57 -20.50
CA VAL A 170 -2.59 26.63 -19.60
C VAL A 170 -2.29 25.33 -20.33
N GLY A 171 -1.02 25.07 -20.62
CA GLY A 171 -0.53 23.78 -21.10
C GLY A 171 -0.06 22.91 -19.93
N MET A 172 -0.53 21.66 -19.87
CA MET A 172 -0.04 20.67 -18.91
C MET A 172 0.92 19.72 -19.63
N GLN A 173 2.18 19.71 -19.21
CA GLN A 173 3.16 18.73 -19.66
C GLN A 173 3.42 17.72 -18.55
N ASP A 174 2.99 16.48 -18.77
CA ASP A 174 3.22 15.38 -17.84
C ASP A 174 4.58 14.73 -18.11
N LEU A 175 5.51 14.86 -17.17
CA LEU A 175 6.87 14.30 -17.25
C LEU A 175 6.95 12.89 -16.63
N ALA A 176 5.84 12.34 -16.12
CA ALA A 176 5.85 11.03 -15.50
C ALA A 176 6.04 9.92 -16.55
N THR A 177 7.04 9.07 -16.31
CA THR A 177 7.25 7.88 -17.14
C THR A 177 6.06 6.92 -17.00
N PRO A 178 5.79 6.09 -18.03
CA PRO A 178 4.75 5.06 -17.95
C PRO A 178 4.91 4.16 -16.71
N GLU A 179 6.15 3.81 -16.36
CA GLU A 179 6.48 2.97 -15.20
C GLU A 179 6.17 3.68 -13.88
N ALA A 180 6.44 4.99 -13.77
CA ALA A 180 6.13 5.77 -12.58
C ALA A 180 4.61 5.90 -12.36
N LYS A 181 3.83 6.05 -13.43
CA LYS A 181 2.36 6.05 -13.37
C LYS A 181 1.82 4.69 -12.93
N GLN A 182 2.35 3.60 -13.50
CA GLN A 182 2.00 2.23 -13.13
C GLN A 182 2.32 1.93 -11.66
N GLY A 183 3.48 2.39 -11.19
CA GLY A 183 3.91 2.24 -9.80
C GLY A 183 3.10 3.03 -8.77
N MET A 184 2.21 3.95 -9.17
CA MET A 184 1.48 4.82 -8.24
C MET A 184 0.48 4.04 -7.38
N LEU A 185 -0.29 3.11 -7.96
CA LEU A 185 -1.21 2.26 -7.20
C LEU A 185 -0.45 1.28 -6.28
N LEU A 186 0.66 0.70 -6.76
CA LEU A 186 1.52 -0.16 -5.96
C LEU A 186 2.18 0.56 -4.80
N SER A 187 2.49 1.84 -4.97
CA SER A 187 3.29 2.61 -4.03
C SER A 187 2.64 2.81 -2.65
N VAL A 188 1.32 2.63 -2.54
CA VAL A 188 0.62 2.83 -1.26
C VAL A 188 0.68 1.59 -0.36
N LEU A 189 0.38 0.40 -0.89
CA LEU A 189 0.23 -0.82 -0.07
C LEU A 189 1.44 -1.75 -0.12
N LEU A 190 2.09 -1.87 -1.27
CA LEU A 190 3.13 -2.88 -1.49
C LEU A 190 4.35 -2.68 -0.57
N PRO A 191 4.88 -1.45 -0.35
CA PRO A 191 5.98 -1.23 0.58
C PRO A 191 5.67 -1.73 2.00
N TYR A 192 4.49 -1.40 2.53
CA TYR A 192 4.08 -1.81 3.87
C TYR A 192 4.05 -3.33 4.01
N LEU A 193 3.41 -4.01 3.06
CA LEU A 193 3.28 -5.47 3.08
C LEU A 193 4.64 -6.17 3.00
N LEU A 194 5.53 -5.70 2.15
CA LEU A 194 6.87 -6.28 2.02
C LEU A 194 7.73 -6.02 3.25
N ILE A 195 7.65 -4.83 3.85
CA ILE A 195 8.36 -4.51 5.10
C ILE A 195 7.84 -5.39 6.23
N LEU A 196 6.52 -5.53 6.38
CA LEU A 196 5.91 -6.37 7.40
C LEU A 196 6.29 -7.85 7.22
N THR A 197 6.18 -8.36 5.99
CA THR A 197 6.56 -9.74 5.65
C THR A 197 8.04 -10.00 5.91
N SER A 198 8.91 -9.06 5.57
CA SER A 198 10.35 -9.18 5.85
C SER A 198 10.64 -9.15 7.35
N PHE A 199 10.03 -8.22 8.09
CA PHE A 199 10.28 -8.05 9.52
C PHE A 199 9.81 -9.24 10.37
N ILE A 200 8.67 -9.83 10.00
CA ILE A 200 7.99 -10.89 10.78
C ILE A 200 8.10 -12.26 10.07
N GLY A 201 8.74 -12.35 8.90
CA GLY A 201 8.75 -13.57 8.08
C GLY A 201 9.37 -14.80 8.75
N GLY A 202 10.33 -14.59 9.67
CA GLY A 202 10.94 -15.65 10.47
C GLY A 202 10.32 -15.82 11.87
N ALA A 203 9.23 -15.12 12.16
CA ALA A 203 8.77 -14.96 13.53
C ALA A 203 8.26 -16.24 14.18
N TYR A 204 7.55 -17.06 13.42
CA TYR A 204 7.04 -18.34 13.92
C TYR A 204 8.17 -19.24 14.42
N LEU A 205 9.25 -19.38 13.63
CA LEU A 205 10.41 -20.19 14.00
C LEU A 205 11.07 -19.65 15.26
N ILE A 206 11.27 -18.33 15.37
CA ILE A 206 11.90 -17.73 16.55
C ILE A 206 11.03 -17.93 17.80
N LEU A 207 9.72 -17.75 17.70
CA LEU A 207 8.82 -17.94 18.83
C LEU A 207 8.85 -19.38 19.34
N ASP A 208 8.69 -20.38 18.46
CA ASP A 208 8.70 -21.79 18.87
C ASP A 208 10.10 -22.23 19.34
N ALA A 209 11.15 -21.89 18.60
CA ALA A 209 12.52 -22.26 18.96
C ALA A 209 13.04 -21.52 20.20
N THR A 210 12.45 -20.40 20.62
CA THR A 210 12.94 -19.63 21.78
C THR A 210 11.97 -19.72 22.96
N ALA A 211 10.76 -19.18 22.81
CA ALA A 211 9.78 -19.20 23.89
C ALA A 211 9.16 -20.59 24.06
N GLY A 212 8.92 -21.31 22.96
CA GLY A 212 8.43 -22.70 23.02
C GLY A 212 9.43 -23.65 23.67
N GLU A 213 10.71 -23.58 23.31
CA GLU A 213 11.75 -24.38 23.96
C GLU A 213 11.91 -24.05 25.46
N ARG A 214 11.69 -22.78 25.85
CA ARG A 214 11.69 -22.34 27.25
C ARG A 214 10.52 -22.94 28.03
N GLU A 215 9.31 -22.83 27.46
CA GLU A 215 8.09 -23.36 28.07
C GLU A 215 8.14 -24.88 28.24
N ARG A 216 8.79 -25.58 27.29
CA ARG A 216 9.03 -27.04 27.36
C ARG A 216 10.24 -27.43 28.22
N GLN A 217 10.88 -26.48 28.91
CA GLN A 217 12.09 -26.69 29.73
C GLN A 217 13.26 -27.36 28.99
N SER A 218 13.28 -27.25 27.66
CA SER A 218 14.31 -27.86 26.80
C SER A 218 15.51 -26.95 26.54
N LEU A 219 15.41 -25.65 26.89
CA LEU A 219 16.52 -24.71 26.79
C LEU A 219 17.65 -25.00 27.77
N GLU A 220 17.36 -25.48 28.98
CA GLU A 220 18.37 -25.75 30.01
C GLU A 220 19.36 -26.84 29.57
N PRO A 221 18.91 -28.02 29.09
CA PRO A 221 19.80 -29.02 28.50
C PRO A 221 20.61 -28.50 27.30
N LEU A 222 20.00 -27.65 26.45
CA LEU A 222 20.67 -27.08 25.28
C LEU A 222 21.83 -26.16 25.69
N LEU A 223 21.65 -25.37 26.75
CA LEU A 223 22.66 -24.46 27.28
C LEU A 223 23.74 -25.17 28.10
N ALA A 224 23.48 -26.41 28.54
CA ALA A 224 24.48 -27.28 29.18
C ALA A 224 25.40 -27.98 28.17
N THR A 225 25.09 -27.94 26.86
CA THR A 225 25.98 -28.47 25.83
C THR A 225 27.27 -27.63 25.72
N PRO A 226 28.40 -28.21 25.28
CA PRO A 226 29.67 -27.49 25.12
C PRO A 226 29.67 -26.49 23.94
N ALA A 227 28.50 -26.11 23.42
CA ALA A 227 28.35 -25.15 22.34
C ALA A 227 28.32 -23.71 22.88
N PRO A 228 29.05 -22.76 22.28
CA PRO A 228 28.98 -21.36 22.70
C PRO A 228 27.57 -20.80 22.44
N ARG A 229 27.01 -20.09 23.41
CA ARG A 229 25.63 -19.55 23.34
C ARG A 229 25.41 -18.64 22.14
N SER A 230 26.43 -17.88 21.74
CA SER A 230 26.40 -17.04 20.53
C SER A 230 26.20 -17.86 19.25
N ALA A 231 26.75 -19.07 19.16
CA ALA A 231 26.53 -19.95 18.01
C ALA A 231 25.12 -20.53 17.97
N VAL A 232 24.54 -20.86 19.14
CA VAL A 232 23.15 -21.33 19.23
C VAL A 232 22.18 -20.24 18.78
N VAL A 233 22.31 -19.04 19.33
CA VAL A 233 21.47 -17.88 18.97
C VAL A 233 21.60 -17.55 17.48
N SER A 234 22.83 -17.50 16.97
CA SER A 234 23.06 -17.19 15.55
C SER A 234 22.52 -18.27 14.63
N GLY A 235 22.57 -19.54 15.02
CA GLY A 235 21.95 -20.65 14.28
C GLY A 235 20.43 -20.53 14.18
N LYS A 236 19.77 -20.15 15.28
CA LYS A 236 18.32 -19.91 15.33
C LYS A 236 17.91 -18.72 14.45
N ILE A 237 18.63 -17.60 14.57
CA ILE A 237 18.40 -16.41 13.74
C ILE A 237 18.64 -16.74 12.26
N ALA A 238 19.71 -17.45 11.92
CA ALA A 238 19.98 -17.86 10.54
C ALA A 238 18.87 -18.74 9.96
N ALA A 239 18.33 -19.70 10.72
CA ALA A 239 17.20 -20.52 10.29
C ALA A 239 15.95 -19.66 10.03
N ALA A 240 15.64 -18.73 10.94
CA ALA A 240 14.54 -17.80 10.78
C ALA A 240 14.72 -16.88 9.55
N CYS A 241 15.94 -16.44 9.27
CA CYS A 241 16.26 -15.66 8.07
C CYS A 241 16.06 -16.48 6.78
N VAL A 242 16.43 -17.76 6.76
CA VAL A 242 16.18 -18.62 5.58
C VAL A 242 14.68 -18.75 5.31
N ILE A 243 13.88 -18.98 6.36
CA ILE A 243 12.42 -19.05 6.23
C ILE A 243 11.86 -17.70 5.79
N GLY A 244 12.24 -16.60 6.43
CA GLY A 244 11.76 -15.27 6.08
C GLY A 244 12.16 -14.84 4.66
N LEU A 245 13.36 -15.18 4.19
CA LEU A 245 13.77 -14.96 2.80
C LEU A 245 12.92 -15.77 1.82
N THR A 246 12.63 -17.04 2.15
CA THR A 246 11.78 -17.90 1.33
C THR A 246 10.36 -17.34 1.26
N THR A 247 9.77 -16.97 2.40
CA THR A 247 8.46 -16.31 2.47
C THR A 247 8.43 -15.04 1.65
N LEU A 248 9.43 -14.17 1.80
CA LEU A 248 9.52 -12.91 1.07
C LEU A 248 9.65 -13.11 -0.44
N LEU A 249 10.46 -14.09 -0.87
CA LEU A 249 10.61 -14.45 -2.28
C LEU A 249 9.29 -14.98 -2.85
N LEU A 250 8.59 -15.84 -2.10
CA LEU A 250 7.26 -16.33 -2.48
C LEU A 250 6.25 -15.19 -2.57
N THR A 251 6.28 -14.21 -1.67
CA THR A 251 5.41 -13.03 -1.74
C THR A 251 5.67 -12.23 -3.00
N LEU A 252 6.94 -11.95 -3.34
CA LEU A 252 7.28 -11.22 -4.56
C LEU A 252 6.88 -11.98 -5.82
N LEU A 253 7.08 -13.30 -5.85
CA LEU A 253 6.62 -14.16 -6.95
C LEU A 253 5.09 -14.16 -7.06
N ALA A 254 4.38 -14.27 -5.94
CA ALA A 254 2.92 -14.25 -5.90
C ALA A 254 2.38 -12.93 -6.44
N PHE A 255 2.98 -11.79 -6.10
CA PHE A 255 2.64 -10.50 -6.70
C PHE A 255 2.90 -10.47 -8.20
N LYS A 256 4.05 -10.97 -8.66
CA LYS A 256 4.39 -11.03 -10.08
C LYS A 256 3.41 -11.89 -10.88
N PHE A 257 3.10 -13.09 -10.40
CA PHE A 257 2.13 -13.96 -11.05
C PHE A 257 0.73 -13.36 -11.03
N SER A 258 0.31 -12.80 -9.89
CA SER A 258 -0.98 -12.10 -9.79
C SER A 258 -1.09 -10.97 -10.80
N ALA A 259 -0.04 -10.17 -10.97
CA ALA A 259 0.02 -9.12 -11.98
C ALA A 259 -0.17 -9.64 -13.43
N GLN A 260 0.18 -10.89 -13.74
CA GLN A 260 -0.08 -11.48 -15.06
C GLN A 260 -1.55 -11.84 -15.26
N PHE A 261 -2.26 -12.24 -14.20
CA PHE A 261 -3.68 -12.61 -14.26
C PHE A 261 -4.64 -11.42 -14.14
N ALA A 262 -4.19 -10.26 -13.65
CA ALA A 262 -5.05 -9.10 -13.36
C ALA A 262 -5.36 -8.19 -14.57
N GLY A 263 -5.16 -8.65 -15.81
CA GLY A 263 -5.55 -7.89 -17.01
C GLY A 263 -4.87 -6.52 -17.14
N THR A 264 -5.67 -5.47 -17.34
CA THR A 264 -5.17 -4.09 -17.57
C THR A 264 -4.54 -3.50 -16.31
N LEU A 265 -5.16 -3.70 -15.16
CA LEU A 265 -4.58 -3.41 -13.85
C LEU A 265 -3.30 -4.22 -13.64
N GLY A 266 -3.30 -5.49 -13.99
CA GLY A 266 -2.16 -6.40 -13.85
C GLY A 266 -0.87 -5.90 -14.53
N ARG A 267 -0.98 -5.33 -15.73
CA ARG A 267 0.19 -4.73 -16.41
C ARG A 267 0.79 -3.58 -15.64
N GLN A 268 -0.01 -2.78 -14.94
CA GLN A 268 0.48 -1.69 -14.09
C GLN A 268 1.18 -2.21 -12.83
N LEU A 269 0.98 -3.47 -12.48
CA LEU A 269 1.49 -4.10 -11.27
C LEU A 269 2.71 -4.99 -11.55
N ASN A 270 3.16 -5.07 -12.81
CA ASN A 270 4.22 -6.00 -13.20
C ASN A 270 5.60 -5.45 -12.82
N VAL A 271 6.23 -6.12 -11.84
CA VAL A 271 7.57 -5.76 -11.36
C VAL A 271 8.64 -6.58 -12.11
N SER A 272 9.65 -5.90 -12.62
CA SER A 272 10.79 -6.54 -13.28
C SER A 272 11.56 -7.46 -12.30
N PHE A 273 12.20 -8.51 -12.80
CA PHE A 273 13.04 -9.38 -11.95
C PHE A 273 14.20 -8.62 -11.32
N LEU A 274 14.76 -7.62 -12.01
CA LEU A 274 15.80 -6.76 -11.47
C LEU A 274 15.28 -5.92 -10.29
N SER A 275 14.07 -5.36 -10.41
CA SER A 275 13.40 -4.64 -9.32
C SER A 275 13.12 -5.56 -8.13
N MET A 276 12.68 -6.80 -8.36
CA MET A 276 12.52 -7.80 -7.29
C MET A 276 13.84 -8.09 -6.57
N GLY A 277 14.95 -8.22 -7.31
CA GLY A 277 16.28 -8.39 -6.73
C GLY A 277 16.69 -7.21 -5.85
N LYS A 278 16.44 -5.97 -6.30
CA LYS A 278 16.67 -4.75 -5.49
C LYS A 278 15.79 -4.75 -4.24
N MET A 279 14.51 -5.11 -4.36
CA MET A 279 13.58 -5.20 -3.22
C MET A 279 14.06 -6.22 -2.19
N LEU A 280 14.49 -7.41 -2.62
CA LEU A 280 15.08 -8.42 -1.73
C LEU A 280 16.29 -7.87 -0.99
N LEU A 281 17.18 -7.16 -1.67
CA LEU A 281 18.38 -6.55 -1.07
C LEU A 281 18.01 -5.47 -0.05
N ILE A 282 16.98 -4.64 -0.32
CA ILE A 282 16.44 -3.63 0.61
C ILE A 282 15.74 -4.28 1.82
N LEU A 283 15.23 -5.49 1.69
CA LEU A 283 14.47 -6.14 2.75
C LEU A 283 15.31 -7.12 3.56
N LEU A 284 16.48 -7.52 3.07
CA LEU A 284 17.35 -8.46 3.76
C LEU A 284 17.85 -7.92 5.12
N PRO A 285 18.35 -6.67 5.27
CA PRO A 285 18.70 -6.13 6.58
C PRO A 285 17.49 -6.05 7.52
N MET A 286 16.31 -5.77 6.96
CA MET A 286 15.06 -5.66 7.72
C MET A 286 14.66 -7.00 8.36
N LEU A 287 14.89 -8.09 7.66
CA LEU A 287 14.70 -9.44 8.17
C LEU A 287 15.67 -9.76 9.32
N PHE A 288 16.93 -9.34 9.24
CA PHE A 288 17.88 -9.49 10.35
C PHE A 288 17.48 -8.66 11.58
N ILE A 289 17.04 -7.41 11.37
CA ILE A 289 16.54 -6.55 12.44
C ILE A 289 15.35 -7.22 13.14
N GLY A 290 14.36 -7.70 12.37
CA GLY A 290 13.16 -8.32 12.92
C GLY A 290 13.41 -9.61 13.66
N THR A 291 14.16 -10.54 13.06
CA THR A 291 14.49 -11.82 13.70
C THR A 291 15.35 -11.65 14.95
N SER A 292 16.31 -10.73 14.95
CA SER A 292 17.16 -10.44 16.12
C SER A 292 16.39 -9.77 17.25
N LEU A 293 15.57 -8.76 16.94
CA LEU A 293 14.71 -8.10 17.93
C LEU A 293 13.70 -9.07 18.53
N LEU A 294 13.06 -9.89 17.69
CA LEU A 294 12.12 -10.88 18.16
C LEU A 294 12.80 -11.96 19.02
N THR A 295 14.02 -12.37 18.67
CA THR A 295 14.79 -13.31 19.50
C THR A 295 15.10 -12.70 20.86
N TYR A 296 15.48 -11.42 20.90
CA TYR A 296 15.69 -10.70 22.15
C TYR A 296 14.42 -10.66 23.03
N LEU A 297 13.28 -10.34 22.43
CA LEU A 297 11.98 -10.27 23.15
C LEU A 297 11.49 -11.66 23.58
N ALA A 298 11.53 -12.64 22.69
CA ALA A 298 11.12 -14.02 22.97
C ALA A 298 12.00 -14.67 24.05
N ALA A 299 13.29 -14.35 24.07
CA ALA A 299 14.21 -14.80 25.12
C ALA A 299 13.86 -14.22 26.51
N SER A 300 13.15 -13.09 26.57
CA SER A 300 12.70 -12.47 27.82
C SER A 300 11.32 -12.93 28.29
N ALA A 301 10.51 -13.49 27.39
CA ALA A 301 9.16 -13.93 27.70
C ALA A 301 9.17 -15.22 28.54
N LYS A 302 8.24 -15.31 29.48
CA LYS A 302 8.06 -16.50 30.34
C LYS A 302 7.22 -17.59 29.67
N SER A 303 6.38 -17.22 28.70
CA SER A 303 5.50 -18.15 27.97
C SER A 303 5.40 -17.80 26.50
N MET A 304 4.97 -18.77 25.68
CA MET A 304 4.67 -18.54 24.27
C MET A 304 3.61 -17.44 24.07
N LYS A 305 2.62 -17.35 24.97
CA LYS A 305 1.58 -16.30 24.94
C LYS A 305 2.14 -14.91 25.15
N GLU A 306 3.06 -14.75 26.11
CA GLU A 306 3.72 -13.46 26.36
C GLU A 306 4.59 -13.05 25.18
N ALA A 307 5.38 -13.98 24.64
CA ALA A 307 6.18 -13.75 23.43
C ALA A 307 5.31 -13.35 22.22
N GLN A 308 4.14 -13.98 22.07
CA GLN A 308 3.17 -13.65 21.03
C GLN A 308 2.55 -12.27 21.23
N SER A 309 2.33 -11.81 22.47
CA SER A 309 1.79 -10.47 22.74
C SER A 309 2.74 -9.35 22.28
N HIS A 310 4.06 -9.57 22.35
CA HIS A 310 5.05 -8.66 21.78
C HIS A 310 4.96 -8.56 20.25
N MET A 311 4.43 -9.59 19.58
CA MET A 311 4.25 -9.58 18.13
C MET A 311 3.30 -8.46 17.69
N THR A 312 2.24 -8.19 18.47
CA THR A 312 1.29 -7.12 18.17
C THR A 312 2.01 -5.77 18.09
N TRP A 313 2.89 -5.48 19.04
CA TRP A 313 3.68 -4.24 19.04
C TRP A 313 4.69 -4.18 17.89
N LEU A 314 5.30 -5.33 17.54
CA LEU A 314 6.20 -5.42 16.40
C LEU A 314 5.47 -5.19 15.07
N MET A 315 4.23 -5.65 14.93
CA MET A 315 3.40 -5.38 13.74
C MET A 315 3.07 -3.89 13.58
N LEU A 316 2.95 -3.14 14.68
CA LEU A 316 2.65 -1.71 14.66
C LEU A 316 3.85 -0.84 14.27
N LEU A 317 5.09 -1.28 14.54
CA LEU A 317 6.31 -0.49 14.25
C LEU A 317 6.42 -0.04 12.77
N PRO A 318 6.26 -0.93 11.76
CA PRO A 318 6.23 -0.51 10.36
C PRO A 318 5.09 0.44 9.98
N MET A 319 3.97 0.42 10.73
CA MET A 319 2.77 1.20 10.39
C MET A 319 3.00 2.70 10.59
N ILE A 320 3.70 3.11 11.65
CA ILE A 320 3.91 4.51 12.00
C ILE A 320 4.55 5.32 10.84
N PRO A 321 5.74 4.95 10.31
CA PRO A 321 6.36 5.70 9.24
C PRO A 321 5.59 5.57 7.92
N THR A 322 4.90 4.44 7.70
CA THR A 322 4.07 4.25 6.52
C THR A 322 2.90 5.25 6.51
N PHE A 323 2.16 5.37 7.62
CA PHE A 323 1.07 6.35 7.72
C PHE A 323 1.57 7.78 7.71
N ALA A 324 2.71 8.07 8.36
CA ALA A 324 3.30 9.40 8.35
C ALA A 324 3.62 9.85 6.91
N LEU A 325 4.20 8.96 6.09
CA LEU A 325 4.48 9.25 4.67
C LEU A 325 3.22 9.31 3.81
N MET A 326 2.16 8.58 4.18
CA MET A 326 0.87 8.63 3.48
C MET A 326 0.14 9.95 3.74
N ALA A 327 0.22 10.47 4.97
CA ALA A 327 -0.35 11.76 5.36
C ALA A 327 0.47 12.94 4.85
N ASN A 328 1.80 12.82 4.86
CA ASN A 328 2.72 13.85 4.38
C ASN A 328 3.84 13.23 3.53
N PRO A 329 3.71 13.23 2.19
CA PRO A 329 4.75 12.74 1.30
C PRO A 329 6.02 13.60 1.43
N LEU A 330 6.98 13.13 2.24
CA LEU A 330 8.24 13.84 2.45
C LEU A 330 9.12 13.75 1.21
N LYS A 331 9.74 14.88 0.85
CA LYS A 331 10.86 14.86 -0.09
C LYS A 331 11.99 13.98 0.47
N SER A 332 12.58 13.17 -0.40
CA SER A 332 13.65 12.25 -0.03
C SER A 332 14.86 13.02 0.52
N GLN A 333 15.24 12.75 1.77
CA GLN A 333 16.41 13.35 2.42
C GLN A 333 17.38 12.26 2.91
N PRO A 334 18.70 12.52 2.96
CA PRO A 334 19.70 11.50 3.31
C PRO A 334 19.48 10.82 4.67
N TRP A 335 19.05 11.56 5.69
CA TRP A 335 18.82 11.01 7.04
C TRP A 335 17.71 9.95 7.08
N GLN A 336 16.74 10.02 6.16
CA GLN A 336 15.61 9.09 6.12
C GLN A 336 16.07 7.66 5.82
N PHE A 337 17.20 7.52 5.12
CA PHE A 337 17.78 6.23 4.76
C PHE A 337 18.56 5.57 5.90
N ALA A 338 18.83 6.30 6.99
CA ALA A 338 19.45 5.75 8.19
C ALA A 338 18.41 5.18 9.18
N VAL A 339 17.14 5.55 9.03
CA VAL A 339 16.07 5.18 9.97
C VAL A 339 15.36 3.91 9.47
N PRO A 340 15.35 2.80 10.25
CA PRO A 340 14.61 1.59 9.89
C PRO A 340 13.12 1.87 9.63
N PHE A 341 12.49 1.03 8.83
CA PHE A 341 11.13 1.17 8.28
C PHE A 341 10.97 2.35 7.30
N LEU A 342 11.45 3.55 7.66
CA LEU A 342 11.41 4.73 6.79
C LEU A 342 12.30 4.57 5.57
N ALA A 343 13.53 4.09 5.77
CA ALA A 343 14.48 3.82 4.69
C ALA A 343 13.95 2.77 3.71
N GLN A 344 13.41 1.66 4.23
CA GLN A 344 12.83 0.59 3.42
C GLN A 344 11.62 1.10 2.64
N ASN A 345 10.75 1.89 3.25
CA ASN A 345 9.59 2.46 2.56
C ASN A 345 10.05 3.33 1.38
N GLN A 346 10.95 4.29 1.63
CA GLN A 346 11.47 5.20 0.60
C GLN A 346 12.24 4.46 -0.51
N LEU A 347 13.08 3.48 -0.17
CA LEU A 347 13.83 2.71 -1.18
C LEU A 347 12.92 1.82 -2.02
N LEU A 348 11.91 1.18 -1.42
CA LEU A 348 10.92 0.40 -2.16
C LEU A 348 10.13 1.30 -3.11
N LEU A 349 9.71 2.49 -2.67
CA LEU A 349 9.06 3.48 -3.52
C LEU A 349 9.91 3.85 -4.73
N LYS A 350 11.21 4.13 -4.51
CA LYS A 350 12.15 4.41 -5.62
C LYS A 350 12.26 3.23 -6.58
N VAL A 351 12.32 1.99 -6.09
CA VAL A 351 12.38 0.80 -6.95
C VAL A 351 11.08 0.58 -7.73
N ILE A 352 9.92 0.79 -7.11
CA ILE A 352 8.59 0.66 -7.74
C ILE A 352 8.43 1.70 -8.86
N ARG A 353 8.89 2.93 -8.63
CA ARG A 353 8.83 4.03 -9.60
C ARG A 353 9.97 4.02 -10.63
N ASN A 354 10.85 3.02 -10.56
CA ASN A 354 12.05 2.90 -11.39
C ASN A 354 12.98 4.14 -11.31
N GLU A 355 13.04 4.77 -10.13
CA GLU A 355 13.93 5.89 -9.85
C GLU A 355 15.37 5.40 -9.57
N TYR A 356 16.34 6.24 -9.95
CA TYR A 356 17.74 5.97 -9.66
C TYR A 356 18.04 6.10 -8.16
N ILE A 357 18.77 5.12 -7.62
CA ILE A 357 19.25 5.12 -6.23
C ILE A 357 20.76 5.28 -6.26
N GLY A 358 21.23 6.43 -5.77
CA GLY A 358 22.65 6.76 -5.76
C GLY A 358 23.47 5.86 -4.83
N PRO A 359 24.78 5.65 -5.11
CA PRO A 359 25.67 4.83 -4.27
C PRO A 359 25.76 5.33 -2.83
N GLN A 360 25.70 6.65 -2.61
CA GLN A 360 25.70 7.25 -1.27
C GLN A 360 24.47 6.82 -0.46
N THR A 361 23.29 6.79 -1.09
CA THR A 361 22.05 6.34 -0.44
C THR A 361 22.16 4.88 -0.05
N TRP A 362 22.69 4.03 -0.93
CA TRP A 362 22.97 2.63 -0.61
C TRP A 362 23.95 2.47 0.55
N GLY A 363 25.04 3.24 0.55
CA GLY A 363 26.04 3.21 1.62
C GLY A 363 25.45 3.57 2.99
N ILE A 364 24.71 4.68 3.07
CA ILE A 364 24.03 5.10 4.32
C ILE A 364 23.06 4.02 4.79
N TYR A 365 22.24 3.52 3.87
CA TYR A 365 21.23 2.52 4.18
C TYR A 365 21.82 1.20 4.70
N ILE A 366 22.77 0.62 3.96
CA ILE A 366 23.39 -0.67 4.31
C ILE A 366 24.13 -0.53 5.64
N ALA A 367 24.92 0.55 5.81
CA ALA A 367 25.67 0.78 7.04
C ALA A 367 24.74 0.92 8.26
N ALA A 368 23.69 1.75 8.16
CA ALA A 368 22.75 1.96 9.26
C ALA A 368 21.93 0.71 9.56
N ALA A 369 21.39 0.04 8.52
CA ALA A 369 20.51 -1.11 8.70
C ALA A 369 21.26 -2.32 9.27
N PHE A 370 22.45 -2.65 8.75
CA PHE A 370 23.26 -3.72 9.33
C PHE A 370 23.87 -3.32 10.68
N GLY A 371 24.16 -2.03 10.90
CA GLY A 371 24.56 -1.53 12.22
C GLY A 371 23.50 -1.79 13.29
N VAL A 372 22.24 -1.44 13.01
CA VAL A 372 21.10 -1.73 13.90
C VAL A 372 20.90 -3.24 14.07
N ALA A 373 20.98 -4.02 12.98
CA ALA A 373 20.89 -5.48 13.05
C ALA A 373 21.97 -6.09 13.95
N ALA A 374 23.23 -5.63 13.82
CA ALA A 374 24.35 -6.10 14.63
C ALA A 374 24.18 -5.74 16.11
N LEU A 375 23.70 -4.53 16.41
CA LEU A 375 23.40 -4.10 17.79
C LEU A 375 22.30 -4.97 18.42
N LEU A 376 21.23 -5.25 17.69
CA LEU A 376 20.13 -6.11 18.15
C LEU A 376 20.57 -7.57 18.32
N TRP A 377 21.35 -8.08 17.38
CA TRP A 377 21.95 -9.41 17.50
C TRP A 377 22.85 -9.50 18.73
N TYR A 378 23.71 -8.51 18.95
CA TYR A 378 24.56 -8.45 20.14
C TYR A 378 23.74 -8.40 21.43
N ALA A 379 22.66 -7.61 21.46
CA ALA A 379 21.74 -7.57 22.59
C ALA A 379 21.08 -8.93 22.84
N ALA A 380 20.64 -9.63 21.79
CA ALA A 380 20.07 -10.98 21.88
C ALA A 380 21.11 -11.99 22.42
N VAL A 381 22.34 -11.97 21.92
CA VAL A 381 23.42 -12.85 22.41
C VAL A 381 23.73 -12.56 23.88
N ARG A 382 23.84 -11.28 24.28
CA ARG A 382 24.10 -10.90 25.67
C ARG A 382 22.97 -11.34 26.60
N ARG A 383 21.72 -11.31 26.13
CA ARG A 383 20.55 -11.80 26.88
C ARG A 383 20.67 -13.30 27.17
N TYR A 384 21.09 -14.10 26.20
CA TYR A 384 21.34 -15.53 26.39
C TYR A 384 22.48 -15.85 27.36
N HIS A 385 23.40 -14.91 27.61
CA HIS A 385 24.44 -15.07 28.62
C HIS A 385 23.93 -14.85 30.05
N GLN A 386 22.78 -14.19 30.24
CA GLN A 386 22.24 -13.93 31.57
C GLN A 386 21.69 -15.22 32.19
N GLU A 387 22.13 -15.54 33.41
CA GLU A 387 21.73 -16.76 34.14
C GLU A 387 20.23 -16.83 34.42
N LYS A 388 19.56 -15.68 34.53
CA LYS A 388 18.09 -15.58 34.65
C LYS A 388 17.34 -16.22 33.47
N LEU A 389 18.01 -16.47 32.35
CA LEU A 389 17.44 -17.20 31.24
C LEU A 389 17.30 -18.70 31.53
N ALA A 390 18.15 -19.27 32.39
CA ALA A 390 18.16 -20.69 32.74
C ALA A 390 17.36 -21.01 34.01
N ILE A 391 16.91 -20.00 34.76
CA ILE A 391 16.11 -20.20 35.96
C ILE A 391 14.66 -19.94 35.56
N ALA A 392 13.92 -21.00 35.23
CA ALA A 392 12.47 -20.97 35.17
C ALA A 392 11.92 -20.90 36.60
N GLY A 393 11.94 -19.69 37.17
CA GLY A 393 11.35 -19.34 38.47
C GLY A 393 10.31 -18.24 38.30
#